data_AF-A0A945HUF5-F1
#
_entry.id   AF-A0A945HUF5-F1
#
_cell.length_a   1.000
_cell.length_b   1.000
_cell.length_c   1.000
_cell.angle_alpha   90.00
_cell.angle_beta   90.00
_cell.angle_gamma   90.00
#
_symmetry.space_group_name_H-M   'P 1'
#
loop_
_entity.id
_entity.type
_entity.pdbx_description
1 polymer ?
#
loop_
_entity_poly.entity_id
_entity_poly.type
_entity_poly.pdbx_seq_one_letter_code
_entity_poly.pdbx_strand_id
1 'polypeptide(L)'
;MSHDQQKNHLKAYGIVYFGLELGLKSKWLLNYDGGAFLIENNKIIEKECTIRGVSYQLISDAKAQIILEQISSPSSNQDAVILEKAPKIAVYSPKDKMPWDDAVTMV
;
A
#
# COMPACT_ATOMS: atom_id res chain seq x y z
N MET A 1 0.76 8.53 -11.89
CA MET A 1 1.85 9.26 -11.20
C MET A 1 3.10 8.45 -11.42
N SER A 2 4.30 9.03 -11.27
CA SER A 2 5.52 8.21 -11.21
C SER A 2 6.04 8.09 -9.77
N HIS A 3 6.80 7.03 -9.45
CA HIS A 3 7.43 6.83 -8.15
C HIS A 3 8.25 8.06 -7.69
N ASP A 4 8.95 8.74 -8.60
CA ASP A 4 9.72 9.96 -8.34
C ASP A 4 8.86 11.15 -7.84
N GLN A 5 7.55 11.09 -8.05
CA GLN A 5 6.60 12.13 -7.65
C GLN A 5 5.87 11.79 -6.33
N GLN A 6 6.06 10.59 -5.79
CA GLN A 6 5.47 10.20 -4.52
C GLN A 6 6.20 10.91 -3.38
N LYS A 7 5.45 11.71 -2.62
CA LYS A 7 6.00 12.48 -1.50
C LYS A 7 6.33 11.63 -0.27
N ASN A 8 5.60 10.53 -0.04
CA ASN A 8 5.74 9.73 1.17
C ASN A 8 5.51 8.22 0.91
N HIS A 9 6.53 7.53 0.41
CA HIS A 9 6.46 6.09 0.08
C HIS A 9 6.09 5.22 1.29
N LEU A 10 6.76 5.37 2.44
CA LEU A 10 6.47 4.56 3.63
C LEU A 10 5.03 4.78 4.15
N LYS A 11 4.54 6.02 4.10
CA LYS A 11 3.16 6.31 4.52
C LYS A 11 2.11 5.76 3.55
N ALA A 12 2.47 5.52 2.28
CA ALA A 12 1.56 4.89 1.32
C ALA A 12 1.16 3.47 1.77
N TYR A 13 2.10 2.69 2.34
CA TYR A 13 1.76 1.40 2.97
C TYR A 13 0.77 1.57 4.11
N GLY A 14 0.92 2.62 4.92
CA GLY A 14 -0.02 2.94 5.99
C GLY A 14 -1.42 3.32 5.49
N ILE A 15 -1.53 3.98 4.33
CA ILE A 15 -2.82 4.26 3.68
C ILE A 15 -3.49 2.96 3.24
N VAL A 16 -2.73 2.05 2.62
CA VAL A 16 -3.26 0.74 2.19
C VAL A 16 -3.71 -0.07 3.39
N TYR A 17 -2.90 -0.13 4.44
CA TYR A 17 -3.24 -0.79 5.69
C TYR A 17 -4.56 -0.26 6.27
N PHE A 18 -4.68 1.07 6.38
CA PHE A 18 -5.89 1.74 6.84
C PHE A 18 -7.10 1.41 5.96
N GLY A 19 -6.95 1.39 4.63
CA GLY A 19 -8.01 0.97 3.72
C GLY A 19 -8.46 -0.47 3.92
N LEU A 20 -7.51 -1.39 4.14
CA LEU A 20 -7.81 -2.79 4.42
C LEU A 20 -8.52 -2.96 5.77
N GLU A 21 -8.21 -2.14 6.79
CA GLU A 21 -8.95 -2.13 8.06
C GLU A 21 -10.41 -1.68 7.91
N LEU A 22 -10.67 -0.78 6.95
CA LEU A 22 -12.02 -0.36 6.56
C LEU A 22 -12.73 -1.39 5.68
N GLY A 23 -12.09 -2.52 5.37
CA GLY A 23 -12.64 -3.59 4.52
C GLY A 23 -12.58 -3.31 3.02
N LEU A 24 -11.84 -2.28 2.60
CA LEU A 24 -11.60 -2.02 1.17
C LEU A 24 -10.61 -3.05 0.61
N LYS A 25 -10.74 -3.32 -0.68
CA LYS A 25 -9.78 -4.15 -1.41
C LYS A 25 -8.71 -3.28 -2.06
N SER A 26 -7.49 -3.80 -2.09
CA SER A 26 -6.36 -3.18 -2.78
C SER A 26 -5.60 -4.21 -3.60
N LYS A 27 -4.87 -3.76 -4.61
CA LYS A 27 -3.85 -4.55 -5.30
C LYS A 27 -2.49 -3.89 -5.11
N TRP A 28 -1.47 -4.68 -4.83
CA TRP A 28 -0.08 -4.23 -4.90
C TRP A 28 0.48 -4.56 -6.29
N LEU A 29 0.85 -3.53 -7.03
CA LEU A 29 1.36 -3.62 -8.38
C LEU A 29 2.89 -3.72 -8.32
N LEU A 30 3.39 -4.95 -8.28
CA LEU A 30 4.82 -5.27 -8.23
C LEU A 30 5.52 -4.85 -9.51
N ASN A 31 6.67 -4.19 -9.37
CA ASN A 31 7.50 -3.68 -10.47
C ASN A 31 6.76 -2.75 -11.45
N TYR A 32 5.58 -2.24 -11.06
CA TYR A 32 4.87 -1.18 -11.76
C TYR A 32 5.03 0.11 -10.97
N ASP A 33 5.64 1.10 -11.61
CA ASP A 33 5.88 2.43 -11.04
C ASP A 33 6.50 2.41 -9.62
N GLY A 34 7.59 1.67 -9.47
CA GLY A 34 8.31 1.56 -8.19
C GLY A 34 7.58 0.76 -7.10
N GLY A 35 6.49 0.06 -7.44
CA GLY A 35 5.67 -0.69 -6.49
C GLY A 35 4.47 0.13 -6.03
N ALA A 36 3.50 0.33 -6.92
CA ALA A 36 2.31 1.13 -6.64
C ALA A 36 1.16 0.33 -6.00
N PHE A 37 0.21 1.02 -5.40
CA PHE A 37 -1.02 0.43 -4.89
C PHE A 37 -2.24 0.93 -5.66
N LEU A 38 -3.13 0.01 -6.01
CA LEU A 38 -4.43 0.30 -6.60
C LEU A 38 -5.50 -0.03 -5.57
N ILE A 39 -6.21 0.99 -5.09
CA ILE A 39 -7.28 0.86 -4.10
C ILE A 39 -8.59 1.35 -4.71
N GLU A 40 -9.70 0.74 -4.29
CA GLU A 40 -11.04 1.20 -4.66
C GLU A 40 -11.23 2.67 -4.26
N ASN A 41 -11.86 3.44 -5.15
CA ASN A 41 -12.06 4.86 -4.91
C ASN A 41 -12.97 5.08 -3.68
N ASN A 42 -12.45 5.78 -2.68
CA ASN A 42 -13.15 6.06 -1.44
C ASN A 42 -12.71 7.41 -0.87
N LYS A 43 -13.68 8.30 -0.61
CA LYS A 43 -13.42 9.66 -0.11
C LYS A 43 -12.65 9.70 1.22
N ILE A 44 -12.81 8.66 2.06
CA ILE A 44 -12.08 8.55 3.34
C ILE A 44 -10.59 8.36 3.04
N ILE A 45 -10.24 7.52 2.07
CA ILE A 45 -8.85 7.29 1.64
C ILE A 45 -8.24 8.54 1.03
N GLU A 46 -8.97 9.21 0.13
CA GLU A 46 -8.51 10.47 -0.48
C GLU A 46 -8.17 11.54 0.58
N LYS A 47 -9.04 11.66 1.59
CA LYS A 47 -8.84 12.57 2.72
C LYS A 47 -7.62 12.19 3.54
N GLU A 48 -7.44 10.91 3.87
CA GLU A 48 -6.27 10.44 4.61
C GLU A 48 -4.97 10.62 3.83
N CYS A 49 -4.96 10.38 2.51
CA CYS A 49 -3.81 10.68 1.66
C CYS A 49 -3.42 12.16 1.76
N THR A 50 -4.41 13.05 1.71
CA THR A 50 -4.20 14.50 1.82
C THR A 50 -3.63 14.88 3.19
N ILE A 51 -4.25 14.39 4.28
CA ILE A 51 -3.81 14.67 5.66
C ILE A 51 -2.39 14.17 5.91
N ARG A 52 -2.05 12.98 5.41
CA ARG A 52 -0.74 12.34 5.64
C ARG A 52 0.33 12.75 4.64
N GLY A 53 -0.03 13.57 3.64
CA GLY A 53 0.86 14.05 2.58
C GLY A 53 1.28 12.97 1.57
N VAL A 54 0.47 11.93 1.39
CA VAL A 54 0.70 10.86 0.41
C VAL A 54 0.10 11.29 -0.92
N SER A 55 0.91 11.29 -1.98
CA SER A 55 0.43 11.60 -3.33
C SER A 55 -0.42 10.45 -3.86
N TYR A 56 -1.52 10.76 -4.54
CA TYR A 56 -2.42 9.77 -5.17
C TYR A 56 -2.95 10.27 -6.52
N GLN A 57 -3.51 9.37 -7.32
CA GLN A 57 -4.17 9.71 -8.57
C GLN A 57 -5.48 8.95 -8.69
N LEU A 58 -6.56 9.67 -8.99
CA LEU A 58 -7.81 9.06 -9.43
C LEU A 58 -7.69 8.65 -10.89
N ILE A 59 -8.05 7.40 -11.18
CA ILE A 59 -8.10 6.85 -12.53
C ILE A 59 -9.47 6.22 -12.77
N SER A 60 -9.93 6.23 -14.01
CA SER A 60 -11.13 5.49 -14.43
C SER A 60 -10.89 3.98 -14.43
N ASP A 61 -11.95 3.20 -14.28
CA ASP A 61 -11.90 1.72 -14.36
C ASP A 61 -11.27 1.22 -15.65
N ALA A 62 -11.58 1.84 -16.80
CA ALA A 62 -10.97 1.49 -18.08
C ALA A 62 -9.43 1.64 -18.07
N LYS A 63 -8.92 2.69 -17.43
CA LYS A 63 -7.48 2.92 -17.27
C LYS A 63 -6.86 1.93 -16.28
N ALA A 64 -7.55 1.60 -15.19
CA ALA A 64 -7.12 0.58 -14.25
C ALA A 64 -7.00 -0.80 -14.94
N GLN A 65 -7.98 -1.14 -15.79
CA GLN A 65 -7.98 -2.38 -16.55
C GLN A 65 -6.80 -2.46 -17.53
N ILE A 66 -6.53 -1.39 -18.27
CA ILE A 66 -5.35 -1.32 -19.17
C ILE A 66 -4.04 -1.54 -18.40
N ILE A 67 -3.89 -0.93 -17.22
CA ILE A 67 -2.71 -1.13 -16.37
C ILE A 67 -2.59 -2.60 -15.93
N LEU A 68 -3.69 -3.21 -15.51
CA LEU A 68 -3.71 -4.61 -15.07
C LEU A 68 -3.42 -5.58 -16.22
N GLU A 69 -3.91 -5.30 -17.42
CA GLU A 69 -3.60 -6.09 -18.63
C GLU A 69 -2.11 -6.01 -18.97
N GLN A 70 -1.52 -4.80 -18.93
CA GLN A 70 -0.08 -4.61 -19.13
C GLN A 70 0.74 -5.41 -18.12
N ILE A 71 0.36 -5.35 -16.84
CA ILE A 71 1.03 -6.08 -15.76
C ILE A 71 0.93 -7.60 -15.98
N SER A 72 -0.22 -8.08 -16.45
CA SER A 72 -0.44 -9.52 -16.71
C SER A 72 0.27 -10.08 -17.94
N SER A 73 0.92 -9.23 -18.74
CA SER A 73 1.61 -9.68 -19.95
C SER A 73 2.72 -10.68 -19.63
N PRO A 74 2.77 -11.86 -20.29
CA PRO A 74 3.81 -12.88 -20.05
C PRO A 74 5.25 -12.40 -20.30
N SER A 75 5.41 -11.34 -21.08
CA SER A 75 6.70 -10.72 -21.39
C SER A 75 7.12 -9.64 -20.39
N SER A 76 6.27 -9.29 -19.42
CA SER A 76 6.52 -8.26 -18.41
C SER A 76 6.98 -8.91 -17.10
N ASN A 77 8.02 -8.35 -16.46
CA ASN A 77 8.43 -8.75 -15.12
C ASN A 77 7.64 -7.98 -14.05
N GLN A 78 6.30 -8.04 -14.12
CA GLN A 78 5.38 -7.33 -13.24
C GLN A 78 4.31 -8.28 -12.71
N ASP A 79 3.69 -7.94 -11.59
CA ASP A 79 2.59 -8.74 -11.03
C ASP A 79 1.61 -7.87 -10.22
N ALA A 80 0.37 -8.33 -10.05
CA ALA A 80 -0.67 -7.64 -9.28
C ALA A 80 -1.18 -8.55 -8.15
N VAL A 81 -0.65 -8.34 -6.95
CA VAL A 81 -1.01 -9.12 -5.76
C VAL A 81 -2.25 -8.54 -5.10
N ILE A 82 -3.28 -9.35 -4.88
CA ILE A 82 -4.52 -8.93 -4.21
C ILE A 82 -4.30 -8.85 -2.70
N LEU A 83 -4.73 -7.75 -2.11
CA LEU A 83 -4.74 -7.51 -0.67
C LEU A 83 -6.20 -7.38 -0.21
N GLU A 84 -6.66 -8.34 0.60
CA GLU A 84 -8.05 -8.39 1.08
C GLU A 84 -8.20 -8.13 2.59
N LYS A 85 -7.11 -8.24 3.34
CA LYS A 85 -7.14 -8.09 4.80
C LYS A 85 -5.88 -7.42 5.31
N ALA A 86 -6.04 -6.53 6.28
CA ALA A 86 -4.92 -5.92 6.99
C ALA A 86 -4.08 -7.02 7.67
N PRO A 87 -2.75 -7.06 7.46
CA PRO A 87 -1.90 -8.05 8.10
C PRO A 87 -1.91 -7.87 9.62
N LYS A 88 -1.85 -8.98 10.37
CA LYS A 88 -1.58 -8.92 11.80
C LYS A 88 -0.12 -8.60 12.02
N ILE A 89 0.16 -7.58 12.83
CA ILE A 89 1.54 -7.20 13.20
C ILE A 89 1.92 -8.03 14.41
N ALA A 90 2.95 -8.87 14.27
CA ALA A 90 3.58 -9.56 15.40
C ALA A 90 4.94 -8.90 15.63
N VAL A 91 5.19 -8.44 16.86
CA VAL A 91 6.50 -7.92 17.26
C VAL A 91 7.22 -9.03 18.03
N TYR A 92 8.37 -9.47 17.52
CA TYR A 92 9.22 -10.39 18.26
C TYR A 92 10.08 -9.59 19.24
N SER A 93 9.86 -9.79 20.53
CA SER A 93 10.76 -9.30 21.57
C SER A 93 11.56 -10.47 22.13
N PRO A 94 12.89 -10.40 22.21
CA PRO A 94 13.70 -11.35 22.96
C PRO A 94 13.19 -11.45 24.41
N LYS A 95 13.31 -12.64 25.03
CA LYS A 95 12.89 -12.86 26.43
C LYS A 95 13.68 -12.00 27.43
N ASP A 96 14.95 -11.72 27.14
CA ASP A 96 15.88 -11.00 28.02
C ASP A 96 15.99 -9.51 27.66
N LYS A 97 14.84 -8.84 27.46
CA LYS A 97 14.81 -7.44 27.05
C LYS A 97 15.39 -6.54 28.16
N MET A 98 16.51 -5.88 27.89
CA MET A 98 17.08 -4.89 28.79
C MET A 98 16.40 -3.52 28.57
N PRO A 99 16.28 -2.66 29.60
CA PRO A 99 15.46 -1.44 29.55
C PRO A 99 15.93 -0.35 28.55
N TRP A 100 17.04 -0.56 27.86
CA TRP A 100 17.54 0.29 26.77
C TRP A 100 17.36 -0.34 25.37
N ASP A 101 16.84 -1.57 25.28
CA ASP A 101 16.43 -2.23 24.03
C ASP A 101 15.03 -1.75 23.61
N ASP A 102 14.96 -0.50 23.18
CA ASP A 102 13.73 0.27 22.97
C ASP A 102 12.97 -0.09 21.67
N ALA A 103 12.89 -1.38 21.34
CA ALA A 103 12.01 -1.84 20.27
C ALA A 103 10.55 -1.76 20.75
N VAL A 104 9.73 -0.92 20.10
CA VAL A 104 8.32 -0.71 20.40
C VAL A 104 7.55 -2.04 20.44
N THR A 105 7.12 -2.47 21.62
CA THR A 105 6.27 -3.64 21.82
C THR A 105 4.80 -3.20 21.85
N MET A 106 3.97 -3.79 20.99
CA MET A 106 2.52 -3.64 21.04
C MET A 106 1.97 -4.69 22.01
N VAL A 107 1.34 -4.26 23.11
CA VAL A 107 0.58 -5.11 24.05
C VAL A 107 -0.88 -5.18 23.66
#